data_AF-A0A946QVG2-F1
#
_entry.id   AF-A0A946QVG2-F1
#
_cell.length_a   1.000
_cell.length_b   1.000
_cell.length_c   1.000
_cell.angle_alpha   90.00
_cell.angle_beta   90.00
_cell.angle_gamma   90.00
#
_symmetry.space_group_name_H-M   'P 1'
#
loop_
_entity.id
_entity.type
_entity.pdbx_description
1 polymer ?
#
loop_
_entity_poly.entity_id
_entity_poly.type
_entity_poly.pdbx_seq_one_letter_code
_entity_poly.pdbx_strand_id
1 'polypeptide(L)'
;MKNLMRRKFIYNVSIAMVGSATLGACFNNKKEANKITLAQPENKISENKKMPRDLVMKLLDQKVNSYMEISYNCAQSSFLALKEQFGLKGDDVLKALTPLTGIAERGETCGAVIGPLMALGLIYGRDKNNLNDWKVYRESLIPSGKFCTLFEKEYGSTMCHDIQNEKFGRCFILTNPDELKDFQKADATTQCSAVVRKAVQIAANIILDE
;
A
#
# COMPACT_ATOMS: atom_id res chain seq x y z
N MET A 1 -25.49 15.90 15.29
CA MET A 1 -25.37 14.59 15.96
C MET A 1 -25.80 13.48 14.99
N LYS A 2 -24.86 12.69 14.49
CA LYS A 2 -25.13 11.44 13.74
C LYS A 2 -24.28 10.35 14.38
N ASN A 3 -24.94 9.36 14.99
CA ASN A 3 -24.32 8.25 15.72
C ASN A 3 -23.68 7.27 14.74
N LEU A 4 -22.35 7.10 14.83
CA LEU A 4 -21.62 6.02 14.16
C LEU A 4 -21.71 4.75 15.03
N MET A 5 -22.60 3.83 14.65
CA MET A 5 -22.67 2.50 15.25
C MET A 5 -21.45 1.67 14.88
N ARG A 6 -20.55 1.42 15.84
CA ARG A 6 -19.53 0.36 15.76
C ARG A 6 -20.21 -1.00 15.84
N ARG A 7 -20.09 -1.81 14.79
CA ARG A 7 -20.58 -3.20 14.72
C ARG A 7 -19.82 -4.07 15.75
N LYS A 8 -20.57 -4.67 16.68
CA LYS A 8 -20.13 -5.80 17.50
C LYS A 8 -19.98 -7.03 16.60
N PHE A 9 -18.84 -7.71 16.63
CA PHE A 9 -18.66 -9.02 16.02
C PHE A 9 -18.01 -9.95 17.04
N ILE A 10 -18.84 -10.71 17.77
CA ILE A 10 -18.41 -11.80 18.63
C ILE A 10 -19.39 -12.98 18.43
N TYR A 11 -18.79 -14.11 18.03
CA TYR A 11 -19.15 -15.52 18.22
C TYR A 11 -20.49 -16.10 17.69
N ASN A 12 -20.38 -17.19 16.92
CA ASN A 12 -20.80 -18.51 17.40
C ASN A 12 -20.25 -19.64 16.50
N VAL A 13 -19.40 -20.49 17.10
CA VAL A 13 -19.08 -21.85 16.67
C VAL A 13 -20.02 -22.78 17.43
N SER A 14 -20.74 -23.66 16.73
CA SER A 14 -21.36 -24.87 17.29
C SER A 14 -21.41 -26.00 16.24
N ILE A 15 -21.21 -27.21 16.74
CA ILE A 15 -20.86 -28.50 16.10
C ILE A 15 -22.10 -29.37 15.81
N ALA A 16 -21.97 -30.31 14.85
CA ALA A 16 -22.45 -31.72 14.80
C ALA A 16 -23.12 -32.10 13.43
N MET A 17 -22.52 -32.98 12.59
CA MET A 17 -22.68 -34.46 12.49
C MET A 17 -24.11 -34.88 12.08
N VAL A 18 -24.44 -35.75 11.09
CA VAL A 18 -23.90 -37.01 10.54
C VAL A 18 -24.52 -37.25 9.14
N GLY A 19 -23.86 -37.99 8.23
CA GLY A 19 -24.54 -38.61 7.08
C GLY A 19 -23.61 -39.34 6.10
N SER A 20 -23.41 -40.64 6.32
CA SER A 20 -22.61 -41.54 5.47
C SER A 20 -23.36 -41.96 4.19
N ALA A 21 -22.67 -41.98 3.03
CA ALA A 21 -23.01 -42.83 1.88
C ALA A 21 -21.81 -42.99 0.92
N THR A 22 -21.15 -44.16 1.05
CA THR A 22 -20.59 -45.07 0.03
C THR A 22 -20.03 -44.57 -1.32
N LEU A 23 -18.77 -44.97 -1.55
CA LEU A 23 -18.18 -45.58 -2.77
C LEU A 23 -18.36 -44.90 -4.14
N GLY A 24 -17.24 -44.55 -4.79
CA GLY A 24 -17.24 -44.29 -6.22
C GLY A 24 -15.90 -43.85 -6.81
N ALA A 25 -15.08 -44.82 -7.18
CA ALA A 25 -14.15 -44.85 -8.32
C ALA A 25 -13.09 -43.74 -8.51
N CYS A 26 -11.84 -44.18 -8.50
CA CYS A 26 -10.72 -43.58 -9.20
C CYS A 26 -11.08 -43.17 -10.63
N PHE A 27 -10.89 -41.90 -10.97
CA PHE A 27 -10.59 -41.51 -12.34
C PHE A 27 -9.31 -40.68 -12.36
N ASN A 28 -8.26 -41.35 -12.81
CA ASN A 28 -7.02 -40.74 -13.26
C ASN A 28 -7.35 -39.97 -14.54
N ASN A 29 -7.18 -38.65 -14.55
CA ASN A 29 -7.18 -37.91 -15.81
C ASN A 29 -6.13 -36.79 -15.74
N LYS A 30 -4.98 -37.09 -16.34
CA LYS A 30 -4.00 -36.09 -16.75
C LYS A 30 -4.73 -35.06 -17.61
N LYS A 31 -4.91 -33.84 -17.09
CA LYS A 31 -5.17 -32.68 -17.93
C LYS A 31 -3.98 -31.76 -17.81
N GLU A 32 -3.29 -31.63 -18.94
CA GLU A 32 -2.33 -30.58 -19.24
C GLU A 32 -2.75 -29.28 -18.57
N ALA A 33 -1.87 -28.76 -17.72
CA ALA A 33 -1.97 -27.41 -17.20
C ALA A 33 -1.83 -26.47 -18.40
N ASN A 34 -2.97 -26.13 -19.00
CA ASN A 34 -3.08 -25.09 -20.00
C ASN A 34 -2.54 -23.82 -19.36
N LYS A 35 -1.39 -23.38 -19.86
CA LYS A 35 -0.70 -22.16 -19.46
C LYS A 35 -1.61 -21.01 -19.85
N ILE A 36 -2.54 -20.65 -18.95
CA ILE A 36 -3.31 -19.41 -19.04
C ILE A 36 -2.26 -18.30 -18.84
N THR A 37 -1.73 -17.86 -19.97
CA THR A 37 -0.94 -16.64 -20.05
C THR A 37 -1.90 -15.51 -19.68
N LEU A 38 -1.92 -15.15 -18.40
CA LEU A 38 -2.54 -13.91 -17.95
C LEU A 38 -1.82 -12.80 -18.70
N ALA A 39 -2.46 -12.27 -19.74
CA ALA A 39 -1.99 -11.11 -20.44
C ALA A 39 -1.63 -10.03 -19.40
N GLN A 40 -0.35 -9.65 -19.41
CA GLN A 40 0.12 -8.48 -18.69
C GLN A 40 -0.63 -7.28 -19.29
N PRO A 41 -1.13 -6.34 -18.47
CA PRO A 41 -1.61 -5.08 -19.03
C PRO A 41 -0.44 -4.47 -19.81
N GLU A 42 -0.74 -3.81 -20.92
CA GLU A 42 0.23 -3.02 -21.68
C GLU A 42 1.17 -2.30 -20.70
N ASN A 43 2.48 -2.53 -20.87
CA ASN A 43 3.47 -2.31 -19.81
C ASN A 43 3.64 -0.81 -19.51
N LYS A 44 2.75 -0.27 -18.67
CA LYS A 44 2.76 1.13 -18.25
C LYS A 44 4.10 1.54 -17.65
N ILE A 45 4.86 0.63 -17.01
CA ILE A 45 6.23 0.95 -16.56
C ILE A 45 7.10 1.35 -17.75
N SER A 46 7.07 0.58 -18.85
CA SER A 46 7.82 0.89 -20.07
C SER A 46 7.37 2.18 -20.76
N GLU A 47 6.08 2.52 -20.67
CA GLU A 47 5.55 3.80 -21.19
C GLU A 47 6.07 4.96 -20.35
N ASN A 48 5.97 4.86 -19.01
CA ASN A 48 6.47 5.89 -18.10
C ASN A 48 7.98 6.11 -18.25
N LYS A 49 8.77 5.07 -18.55
CA LYS A 49 10.20 5.20 -18.82
C LYS A 49 10.52 6.06 -20.04
N LYS A 50 9.60 6.16 -21.00
CA LYS A 50 9.74 7.00 -22.21
C LYS A 50 9.25 8.43 -21.99
N MET A 51 8.52 8.70 -20.91
CA MET A 51 7.98 10.03 -20.62
C MET A 51 9.05 10.93 -19.97
N PRO A 52 8.98 12.26 -20.17
CA PRO A 52 9.77 13.21 -19.39
C PRO A 52 9.57 12.98 -17.90
N ARG A 53 10.67 13.01 -17.15
CA ARG A 53 10.65 12.57 -15.75
C ARG A 53 9.81 13.49 -14.87
N ASP A 54 9.91 14.79 -15.11
CA ASP A 54 9.09 15.83 -14.49
C ASP A 54 7.59 15.62 -14.75
N LEU A 55 7.21 15.16 -15.95
CA LEU A 55 5.83 14.85 -16.27
C LEU A 55 5.30 13.68 -15.44
N VAL A 56 6.07 12.61 -15.28
CA VAL A 56 5.66 11.47 -14.42
C VAL A 56 5.48 11.91 -12.96
N MET A 57 6.41 12.73 -12.44
CA MET A 57 6.29 13.26 -11.08
C MET A 57 5.06 14.16 -10.92
N LYS A 58 4.77 15.02 -11.89
CA LYS A 58 3.57 15.87 -11.89
C LYS A 58 2.28 15.06 -11.89
N LEU A 59 2.22 13.98 -12.68
CA LEU A 59 1.05 13.09 -12.73
C LEU A 59 0.85 12.30 -11.43
N LEU A 60 1.95 11.93 -10.75
CA LEU A 60 1.91 11.31 -9.42
C LEU A 60 1.41 12.30 -8.37
N ASP A 61 1.93 13.53 -8.38
CA ASP A 61 1.52 14.59 -7.46
C ASP A 61 0.02 14.90 -7.58
N GLN A 62 -0.51 14.95 -8.81
CA GLN A 62 -1.93 15.11 -9.06
C GLN A 62 -2.76 13.97 -8.45
N LYS A 63 -2.36 12.71 -8.68
CA LYS A 63 -3.05 11.55 -8.10
C LYS A 63 -3.03 11.57 -6.58
N VAL A 64 -1.86 11.85 -5.98
CA VAL A 64 -1.71 11.94 -4.53
C VAL A 64 -2.65 12.99 -3.96
N ASN A 65 -2.65 14.21 -4.52
CA ASN A 65 -3.52 15.27 -4.02
C ASN A 65 -4.99 14.85 -4.12
N SER A 66 -5.43 14.31 -5.27
CA SER A 66 -6.82 13.84 -5.43
C SER A 66 -7.20 12.75 -4.43
N TYR A 67 -6.34 11.76 -4.18
CA TYR A 67 -6.67 10.64 -3.29
C TYR A 67 -6.56 10.99 -1.81
N MET A 68 -5.68 11.92 -1.44
CA MET A 68 -5.57 12.40 -0.07
C MET A 68 -6.82 13.19 0.34
N GLU A 69 -7.39 14.00 -0.56
CA GLU A 69 -8.64 14.75 -0.31
C GLU A 69 -9.86 13.83 -0.11
N ILE A 70 -9.85 12.66 -0.75
CA ILE A 70 -10.99 11.72 -0.69
C ILE A 70 -10.82 10.74 0.47
N SER A 71 -9.64 10.15 0.62
CA SER A 71 -9.42 9.03 1.53
C SER A 71 -8.91 9.44 2.91
N TYR A 72 -8.24 10.59 3.02
CA TYR A 72 -7.47 11.01 4.21
C TYR A 72 -6.46 9.94 4.69
N ASN A 73 -6.12 8.97 3.84
CA ASN A 73 -5.30 7.81 4.19
C ASN A 73 -4.01 7.81 3.37
N CYS A 74 -2.88 8.02 4.05
CA CYS A 74 -1.57 8.13 3.42
C CYS A 74 -1.15 6.83 2.71
N ALA A 75 -1.45 5.66 3.30
CA ALA A 75 -1.06 4.36 2.75
C ALA A 75 -1.86 4.02 1.49
N GLN A 76 -3.17 4.25 1.53
CA GLN A 76 -4.04 4.05 0.36
C GLN A 76 -3.69 5.01 -0.77
N SER A 77 -3.52 6.31 -0.47
CA SER A 77 -3.25 7.33 -1.48
C SER A 77 -1.91 7.15 -2.18
N SER A 78 -0.84 6.88 -1.43
CA SER A 78 0.48 6.61 -2.02
C SER A 78 0.47 5.35 -2.89
N PHE A 79 -0.10 4.26 -2.39
CA PHE A 79 -0.21 3.02 -3.14
C PHE A 79 -1.03 3.19 -4.41
N LEU A 80 -2.21 3.83 -4.32
CA LEU A 80 -3.12 3.99 -5.46
C LEU A 80 -2.49 4.86 -6.55
N ALA A 81 -1.80 5.95 -6.17
CA ALA A 81 -1.08 6.79 -7.12
C ALA A 81 -0.03 5.99 -7.92
N LEU A 82 0.79 5.19 -7.23
CA LEU A 82 1.80 4.33 -7.87
C LEU A 82 1.16 3.21 -8.70
N LYS A 83 0.12 2.55 -8.16
CA LYS A 83 -0.62 1.49 -8.82
C LYS A 83 -1.15 1.95 -10.17
N GLU A 84 -1.81 3.11 -10.21
CA GLU A 84 -2.39 3.62 -11.46
C GLU A 84 -1.34 4.14 -12.44
N GLN A 85 -0.32 4.82 -11.93
CA GLN A 85 0.75 5.35 -12.76
C GLN A 85 1.48 4.20 -13.46
N PHE A 86 1.83 3.15 -12.73
CA PHE A 86 2.63 2.03 -13.22
C PHE A 86 1.81 0.82 -13.69
N GLY A 87 0.48 0.88 -13.66
CA GLY A 87 -0.39 -0.19 -14.15
C GLY A 87 -0.34 -1.46 -13.31
N LEU A 88 -0.11 -1.33 -12.00
CA LEU A 88 -0.02 -2.46 -11.09
C LEU A 88 -1.41 -3.08 -10.83
N LYS A 89 -1.46 -4.41 -10.71
CA LYS A 89 -2.64 -5.16 -10.28
C LYS A 89 -2.71 -5.23 -8.75
N GLY A 90 -3.85 -5.59 -8.18
CA GLY A 90 -3.99 -5.84 -6.74
C GLY A 90 -4.93 -4.86 -6.03
N ASP A 91 -6.20 -4.83 -6.44
CA ASP A 91 -7.20 -3.95 -5.81
C ASP A 91 -7.47 -4.33 -4.34
N ASP A 92 -7.30 -5.60 -3.97
CA ASP A 92 -7.43 -6.07 -2.59
C ASP A 92 -6.38 -5.43 -1.66
N VAL A 93 -5.21 -5.05 -2.18
CA VAL A 93 -4.16 -4.36 -1.41
C VAL A 93 -4.67 -3.00 -0.94
N LEU A 94 -5.43 -2.28 -1.78
CA LEU A 94 -5.99 -0.97 -1.41
C LEU A 94 -6.93 -1.09 -0.19
N LYS A 95 -7.76 -2.14 -0.16
CA LYS A 95 -8.62 -2.42 1.00
C LYS A 95 -7.80 -2.80 2.23
N ALA A 96 -6.79 -3.64 2.07
CA ALA A 96 -5.91 -4.08 3.15
C ALA A 96 -5.05 -2.95 3.75
N LEU A 97 -4.82 -1.87 3.01
CA LEU A 97 -4.09 -0.69 3.48
C LEU A 97 -4.89 0.21 4.44
N THR A 98 -6.20 0.01 4.59
CA THR A 98 -7.06 0.83 5.45
C THR A 98 -6.50 1.04 6.88
N PRO A 99 -6.13 -0.01 7.64
CA PRO A 99 -5.58 0.18 8.99
C PRO A 99 -4.17 0.77 8.97
N LEU A 100 -3.45 0.74 7.84
CA LEU A 100 -2.00 1.00 7.80
C LEU A 100 -1.62 2.50 7.81
N THR A 101 -2.55 3.38 8.19
CA THR A 101 -2.27 4.80 8.42
C THR A 101 -1.59 5.01 9.78
N GLY A 102 -0.25 5.18 9.80
CA GLY A 102 0.51 5.14 11.05
C GLY A 102 0.29 3.84 11.84
N ILE A 103 0.02 2.76 11.08
CA ILE A 103 -0.38 1.37 11.40
C ILE A 103 -1.71 1.12 12.14
N ALA A 104 -2.21 2.08 12.88
CA ALA A 104 -3.62 2.17 13.32
C ALA A 104 -3.79 3.50 14.03
N GLU A 105 -3.25 4.56 13.44
CA GLU A 105 -3.15 5.90 14.04
C GLU A 105 -2.30 5.93 15.33
N ARG A 106 -1.32 5.03 15.45
CA ARG A 106 -0.48 4.87 16.65
C ARG A 106 0.87 5.59 16.54
N GLY A 107 1.13 6.30 15.44
CA GLY A 107 2.39 7.00 15.21
C GLY A 107 3.53 6.09 14.75
N GLU A 108 3.26 4.82 14.43
CA GLU A 108 4.26 3.88 13.92
C GLU A 108 4.58 4.17 12.43
N THR A 109 5.08 3.19 11.68
CA THR A 109 5.50 3.36 10.28
C THR A 109 4.49 4.18 9.47
N CYS A 110 5.00 5.25 8.85
CA CYS A 110 4.18 6.19 8.11
C CYS A 110 3.49 5.51 6.91
N GLY A 111 2.23 5.85 6.67
CA GLY A 111 1.50 5.32 5.51
C GLY A 111 2.16 5.70 4.18
N ALA A 112 2.85 6.85 4.14
CA ALA A 112 3.66 7.26 2.99
C ALA A 112 4.86 6.33 2.72
N VAL A 113 5.30 5.53 3.70
CA VAL A 113 6.32 4.50 3.53
C VAL A 113 5.67 3.17 3.13
N ILE A 114 4.56 2.81 3.77
CA ILE A 114 3.90 1.52 3.57
C ILE A 114 3.35 1.38 2.15
N GLY A 115 2.63 2.38 1.63
CA GLY A 115 2.03 2.29 0.30
C GLY A 115 3.05 2.06 -0.83
N PRO A 116 4.16 2.81 -0.88
CA PRO A 116 5.22 2.56 -1.84
C PRO A 116 5.91 1.21 -1.67
N LEU A 117 6.14 0.75 -0.43
CA LEU A 117 6.68 -0.60 -0.20
C LEU A 117 5.75 -1.70 -0.75
N MET A 118 4.42 -1.52 -0.65
CA MET A 118 3.47 -2.45 -1.27
C MET A 118 3.58 -2.42 -2.80
N ALA A 119 3.71 -1.24 -3.41
CA ALA A 119 3.90 -1.10 -4.85
C ALA A 119 5.20 -1.76 -5.34
N LEU A 120 6.32 -1.52 -4.64
CA LEU A 120 7.62 -2.16 -4.93
C LEU A 120 7.53 -3.67 -4.74
N GLY A 121 6.81 -4.15 -3.72
CA GLY A 121 6.56 -5.57 -3.50
C GLY A 121 5.77 -6.23 -4.63
N LEU A 122 4.83 -5.51 -5.27
CA LEU A 122 4.10 -6.02 -6.45
C LEU A 122 4.97 -6.09 -7.70
N ILE A 123 6.02 -5.29 -7.80
CA ILE A 123 6.92 -5.26 -8.96
C ILE A 123 8.04 -6.30 -8.80
N TYR A 124 8.66 -6.36 -7.62
CA TYR A 124 9.89 -7.12 -7.38
C TYR A 124 9.71 -8.36 -6.52
N GLY A 125 8.59 -8.48 -5.81
CA GLY A 125 8.36 -9.55 -4.86
C GLY A 125 8.08 -10.90 -5.50
N ARG A 126 8.15 -11.95 -4.68
CA ARG A 126 7.77 -13.32 -5.04
C ARG A 126 6.28 -13.57 -4.78
N ASP A 127 5.69 -14.44 -5.59
CA ASP A 127 4.31 -14.90 -5.39
C ASP A 127 4.23 -16.18 -4.53
N LYS A 128 3.00 -16.63 -4.28
CA LYS A 128 2.72 -17.83 -3.47
C LYS A 128 3.37 -19.12 -4.01
N ASN A 129 3.62 -19.20 -5.31
CA ASN A 129 4.18 -20.39 -5.94
C ASN A 129 5.71 -20.42 -5.84
N ASN A 130 6.32 -19.28 -5.49
CA ASN A 130 7.77 -19.08 -5.43
C ASN A 130 8.23 -18.67 -4.02
N LEU A 131 7.49 -19.02 -2.95
CA LEU A 131 7.84 -18.63 -1.57
C LEU A 131 9.20 -19.17 -1.10
N ASN A 132 9.68 -20.26 -1.70
CA ASN A 132 10.99 -20.84 -1.46
C ASN A 132 12.12 -20.16 -2.27
N ASP A 133 11.79 -19.28 -3.22
CA ASP A 133 12.78 -18.50 -3.96
C ASP A 133 13.35 -17.39 -3.07
N TRP A 134 14.46 -17.71 -2.42
CA TRP A 134 15.18 -16.77 -1.56
C TRP A 134 15.97 -15.73 -2.34
N LYS A 135 16.33 -16.03 -3.60
CA LYS A 135 17.06 -15.08 -4.45
C LYS A 135 16.14 -13.91 -4.79
N VAL A 136 14.95 -14.19 -5.33
CA VAL A 136 13.95 -13.15 -5.65
C VAL A 136 13.58 -12.34 -4.40
N TYR A 137 13.40 -13.00 -3.25
CA TYR A 137 13.15 -12.27 -1.99
C TYR A 137 14.28 -11.33 -1.60
N ARG A 138 15.54 -11.75 -1.69
CA ARG A 138 16.68 -10.89 -1.31
C ARG A 138 16.86 -9.76 -2.31
N GLU A 139 16.68 -10.02 -3.59
CA GLU A 139 16.76 -9.01 -4.66
C GLU A 139 15.64 -7.98 -4.51
N SER A 140 14.41 -8.38 -4.15
CA SER A 140 13.28 -7.45 -3.95
C SER A 140 13.44 -6.49 -2.76
N LEU A 141 14.27 -6.85 -1.79
CA LEU A 141 14.58 -5.98 -0.65
C LEU A 141 15.54 -4.84 -1.01
N ILE A 142 16.30 -4.95 -2.10
CA ILE A 142 17.27 -3.92 -2.51
C ILE A 142 16.55 -2.60 -2.88
N PRO A 143 15.60 -2.56 -3.84
CA PRO A 143 14.87 -1.33 -4.14
C PRO A 143 14.03 -0.84 -2.97
N SER A 144 13.46 -1.76 -2.18
CA SER A 144 12.68 -1.44 -0.97
C SER A 144 13.53 -0.75 0.11
N GLY A 145 14.73 -1.27 0.38
CA GLY A 145 15.67 -0.68 1.33
C GLY A 145 16.23 0.66 0.84
N LYS A 146 16.51 0.78 -0.46
CA LYS A 146 16.90 2.06 -1.08
C LYS A 146 15.81 3.12 -0.92
N PHE A 147 14.55 2.75 -1.13
CA PHE A 147 13.40 3.63 -0.89
C PHE A 147 13.36 4.12 0.56
N CYS A 148 13.41 3.22 1.55
CA CYS A 148 13.39 3.60 2.95
C CYS A 148 14.56 4.53 3.32
N THR A 149 15.77 4.23 2.83
CA THR A 149 16.97 5.04 3.07
C THR A 149 16.81 6.46 2.51
N LEU A 150 16.28 6.60 1.29
CA LEU A 150 16.05 7.90 0.67
C LEU A 150 14.92 8.68 1.35
N PHE A 151 13.86 7.99 1.77
CA PHE A 151 12.76 8.60 2.53
C PHE A 151 13.23 9.10 3.90
N GLU A 152 13.98 8.28 4.62
CA GLU A 152 14.55 8.63 5.92
C GLU A 152 15.58 9.76 5.80
N LYS A 153 16.35 9.82 4.70
CA LYS A 153 17.23 10.96 4.42
C LYS A 153 16.45 12.28 4.27
N GLU A 154 15.25 12.24 3.69
CA GLU A 154 14.43 13.43 3.47
C GLU A 154 13.70 13.88 4.74
N TYR A 155 13.17 12.95 5.53
CA TYR A 155 12.29 13.24 6.67
C TYR A 155 12.88 12.93 8.04
N GLY A 156 14.11 12.41 8.10
CA GLY A 156 14.80 12.03 9.33
C GLY A 156 14.28 10.76 10.01
N SER A 157 13.14 10.21 9.59
CA SER A 157 12.55 8.98 10.16
C SER A 157 11.56 8.36 9.18
N THR A 158 11.24 7.08 9.40
CA THR A 158 10.11 6.38 8.74
C THR A 158 8.86 6.33 9.62
N MET A 159 8.93 6.80 10.87
CA MET A 159 7.83 6.80 11.82
C MET A 159 6.92 8.01 11.64
N CYS A 160 5.61 7.78 11.62
CA CYS A 160 4.60 8.83 11.51
C CYS A 160 4.68 9.80 12.70
N HIS A 161 5.01 9.30 13.90
CA HIS A 161 5.19 10.11 15.09
C HIS A 161 6.26 11.19 14.89
N ASP A 162 7.45 10.80 14.42
CA ASP A 162 8.57 11.72 14.22
C ASP A 162 8.27 12.73 13.12
N ILE A 163 7.67 12.27 12.02
CA ILE A 163 7.26 13.13 10.91
C ILE A 163 6.19 14.14 11.39
N GLN A 164 5.23 13.71 12.22
CA GLN A 164 4.25 14.64 12.78
C GLN A 164 4.90 15.67 13.71
N ASN A 165 5.85 15.26 14.55
CA ASN A 165 6.59 16.20 15.39
C ASN A 165 7.33 17.24 14.54
N GLU A 166 7.97 16.83 13.45
CA GLU A 166 8.67 17.72 12.53
C GLU A 166 7.70 18.68 11.81
N LYS A 167 6.57 18.18 11.32
CA LYS A 167 5.61 18.95 10.51
C LYS A 167 4.68 19.85 11.33
N PHE A 168 4.21 19.36 12.47
CA PHE A 168 3.18 20.02 13.27
C PHE A 168 3.68 20.49 14.64
N GLY A 169 4.94 20.22 15.00
CA GLY A 169 5.50 20.53 16.32
C GLY A 169 5.04 19.58 17.44
N ARG A 170 4.18 18.60 17.12
CA ARG A 170 3.70 17.54 18.02
C ARG A 170 3.09 16.39 17.22
N CYS A 171 3.06 15.21 17.82
CA CYS A 171 2.25 14.10 17.35
C CYS A 171 0.86 14.14 17.99
N PHE A 172 -0.17 13.86 17.19
CA PHE A 172 -1.56 13.82 17.65
C PHE A 172 -2.00 12.40 17.98
N ILE A 173 -2.87 12.25 18.97
CA ILE A 173 -3.59 11.00 19.25
C ILE A 173 -4.88 11.01 18.42
N LEU A 174 -4.84 10.50 17.19
CA LEU A 174 -5.97 10.65 16.26
C LEU A 174 -7.22 9.85 16.65
N THR A 175 -7.07 8.87 17.55
CA THR A 175 -8.21 8.17 18.15
C THR A 175 -8.98 9.02 19.16
N ASN A 176 -8.42 10.15 19.62
CA ASN A 176 -9.10 11.18 20.39
C ASN A 176 -9.80 12.16 19.43
N PRO A 177 -11.14 12.29 19.48
CA PRO A 177 -11.89 13.15 18.57
C PRO A 177 -11.51 14.64 18.61
N ASP A 178 -11.03 15.16 19.74
CA ASP A 178 -10.65 16.57 19.83
C ASP A 178 -9.27 16.82 19.22
N GLU A 179 -8.32 15.91 19.45
CA GLU A 179 -7.01 15.98 18.78
C GLU A 179 -7.12 15.72 17.28
N LEU A 180 -8.04 14.88 16.82
CA LEU A 180 -8.33 14.72 15.39
C LEU A 180 -8.82 16.02 14.76
N LYS A 181 -9.69 16.79 15.44
CA LYS A 181 -10.12 18.10 14.96
C LYS A 181 -8.95 19.08 14.91
N ASP A 182 -8.09 19.07 15.93
CA ASP A 182 -6.93 19.96 15.96
C ASP A 182 -5.91 19.59 14.88
N PHE A 183 -5.74 18.31 14.60
CA PHE A 183 -4.96 17.82 13.46
C PHE A 183 -5.52 18.35 12.14
N GLN A 184 -6.83 18.27 11.93
CA GLN A 184 -7.48 18.82 10.73
C GLN A 184 -7.31 20.34 10.61
N LYS A 185 -7.43 21.09 11.72
CA LYS A 185 -7.19 22.55 11.74
C LYS A 185 -5.74 22.92 11.44
N ALA A 186 -4.80 22.02 11.71
CA ALA A 186 -3.37 22.20 11.41
C ALA A 186 -3.03 21.90 9.93
N ASP A 187 -4.02 21.87 9.05
CA ASP A 187 -3.88 21.59 7.61
C ASP A 187 -3.26 20.21 7.32
N ALA A 188 -3.66 19.21 8.11
CA ALA A 188 -3.14 17.85 8.05
C ALA A 188 -3.18 17.25 6.65
N THR A 189 -4.26 17.43 5.89
CA THR A 189 -4.38 16.88 4.53
C THR A 189 -3.28 17.41 3.63
N THR A 190 -3.04 18.72 3.61
CA THR A 190 -1.99 19.36 2.80
C THR A 190 -0.60 18.90 3.25
N GLN A 191 -0.34 18.93 4.55
CA GLN A 191 0.97 18.59 5.11
C GLN A 191 1.31 17.10 4.88
N CYS A 192 0.38 16.19 5.17
CA CYS A 192 0.56 14.78 4.87
C CYS A 192 0.64 14.52 3.36
N SER A 193 -0.10 15.25 2.52
CA SER A 193 0.01 15.13 1.07
C SER A 193 1.41 15.47 0.58
N ALA A 194 2.08 16.47 1.16
CA ALA A 194 3.47 16.79 0.80
C ALA A 194 4.42 15.60 1.09
N VAL A 195 4.26 14.94 2.25
CA VAL A 195 5.01 13.73 2.62
C VAL A 195 4.74 12.59 1.63
N VAL A 196 3.47 12.35 1.33
CA VAL A 196 3.02 11.31 0.39
C VAL A 196 3.56 11.56 -1.02
N ARG A 197 3.50 12.79 -1.54
CA ARG A 197 4.04 13.18 -2.86
C ARG A 197 5.52 12.84 -2.96
N LYS A 198 6.30 13.26 -1.96
CA LYS A 198 7.74 12.97 -1.95
C LYS A 198 8.03 11.48 -1.92
N ALA A 199 7.30 10.72 -1.11
CA ALA A 199 7.45 9.27 -1.05
C ALA A 199 7.16 8.60 -2.39
N VAL A 200 6.05 8.94 -3.06
CA VAL A 200 5.74 8.35 -4.36
C VAL A 200 6.76 8.78 -5.43
N GLN A 201 7.32 9.99 -5.37
CA GLN A 201 8.39 10.42 -6.27
C GLN A 201 9.67 9.60 -6.07
N ILE A 202 10.08 9.34 -4.82
CA ILE A 202 11.25 8.51 -4.51
C ILE A 202 11.05 7.09 -5.06
N ALA A 203 9.90 6.48 -4.78
CA ALA A 203 9.60 5.13 -5.26
C ALA A 203 9.49 5.07 -6.79
N ALA A 204 8.82 6.05 -7.42
CA ALA A 204 8.73 6.16 -8.87
C ALA A 204 10.11 6.30 -9.51
N ASN A 205 11.03 7.05 -8.89
CA ASN A 205 12.38 7.15 -9.39
C ASN A 205 13.09 5.80 -9.39
N ILE A 206 12.97 5.04 -8.31
CA ILE A 206 13.53 3.69 -8.22
C ILE A 206 12.95 2.77 -9.31
N ILE A 207 11.63 2.76 -9.50
CA ILE A 207 10.95 1.92 -10.50
C ILE A 207 11.41 2.22 -11.93
N LEU A 208 11.72 3.49 -12.21
CA LEU A 208 12.06 3.94 -13.55
C LEU A 208 13.57 3.89 -13.85
N ASP A 209 14.42 3.82 -12.82
CA ASP A 209 15.88 3.77 -12.95
C ASP A 209 16.43 2.35 -13.11
N GLU A 210 15.64 1.34 -12.75
CA GLU A 210 15.89 -0.07 -13.13
C GLU A 210 15.50 -0.33 -14.57
#